data_AF-A0A1B6NQR5-F1
#
_entry.id   AF-A0A1B6NQR5-F1
#
_cell.length_a   1.000
_cell.length_b   1.000
_cell.length_c   1.000
_cell.angle_alpha   90.00
_cell.angle_beta   90.00
_cell.angle_gamma   90.00
#
_symmetry.space_group_name_H-M   'P 1'
#
loop_
_entity.id
_entity.type
_entity.pdbx_description
1 polymer ?
#
loop_
_entity_poly.entity_id
_entity_poly.type
_entity_poly.pdbx_seq_one_letter_code
_entity_poly.pdbx_strand_id
1 'polypeptide(L)'
;MQFTAKPNTHSKTQFKSFDCSIMELSDDIAYGIHDLEDAIVMDMVDKHHFIDDVTTPLKALEVPWLSDNIETLTNKLFSAVHHERKNAIGALVNSFITAIEIKGVEGFDHPLLAFNAVMPEQFAQALELFKRFVFNKVIRRPDVQLLEYKGQLVVMELFEAFASDPDRLLPENTQVRWRKACENDNGMRVLADYISGMTDEFASRLYSNIFSPKQGGIQDSLHM
;
A
#
# COMPACT_ATOMS: atom_id res chain seq x y z
N MET A 1 -9.37 -10.11 -21.02
CA MET A 1 -9.76 -9.63 -19.67
C MET A 1 -10.93 -8.70 -19.82
N GLN A 2 -11.96 -8.83 -18.97
CA GLN A 2 -13.07 -7.88 -18.91
C GLN A 2 -12.82 -6.90 -17.76
N PHE A 3 -13.21 -5.65 -17.93
CA PHE A 3 -12.95 -4.58 -16.98
C PHE A 3 -14.22 -3.76 -16.73
N THR A 4 -14.43 -3.40 -15.47
CA THR A 4 -15.43 -2.42 -15.08
C THR A 4 -14.81 -1.04 -15.20
N ALA A 5 -15.28 -0.27 -16.18
CA ALA A 5 -14.84 1.11 -16.38
C ALA A 5 -15.27 1.97 -15.20
N LYS A 6 -14.32 2.74 -14.64
CA LYS A 6 -14.62 3.80 -13.68
C LYS A 6 -14.18 5.14 -14.26
N PRO A 7 -15.08 6.13 -14.40
CA PRO A 7 -14.68 7.46 -14.87
C PRO A 7 -13.64 8.05 -13.90
N ASN A 8 -12.58 8.66 -14.45
CA ASN A 8 -11.49 9.32 -13.73
C ASN A 8 -10.63 8.42 -12.81
N THR A 9 -10.72 7.10 -12.88
CA THR A 9 -9.85 6.17 -12.15
C THR A 9 -9.47 4.96 -13.00
N HIS A 10 -8.48 4.18 -12.56
CA HIS A 10 -8.11 2.95 -13.26
C HIS A 10 -9.29 1.97 -13.30
N SER A 11 -9.49 1.34 -14.46
CA SER A 11 -10.50 0.29 -14.62
C SER A 11 -10.16 -0.90 -13.72
N LYS A 12 -11.16 -1.52 -13.10
CA LYS A 12 -10.95 -2.71 -12.28
C LYS A 12 -11.23 -3.97 -13.11
N THR A 13 -10.45 -5.02 -12.91
CA THR A 13 -10.75 -6.33 -13.48
C THR A 13 -12.11 -6.80 -12.98
N GLN A 14 -12.92 -7.36 -13.88
CA GLN A 14 -14.25 -7.85 -13.52
C GLN A 14 -14.17 -9.18 -12.75
N PHE A 15 -13.13 -9.97 -13.00
CA PHE A 15 -12.94 -11.27 -12.38
C PHE A 15 -11.54 -11.37 -11.78
N LYS A 16 -11.45 -12.11 -10.68
CA LYS A 16 -10.23 -12.45 -9.97
C LYS A 16 -10.35 -13.87 -9.44
N SER A 17 -9.22 -14.55 -9.33
CA SER A 17 -9.17 -15.87 -8.73
C SER A 17 -9.45 -15.81 -7.23
N PHE A 18 -9.80 -16.97 -6.67
CA PHE A 18 -10.18 -17.09 -5.27
C PHE A 18 -9.06 -16.63 -4.33
N ASP A 19 -7.81 -17.03 -4.60
CA ASP A 19 -6.62 -16.58 -3.89
C ASP A 19 -6.41 -15.06 -4.00
N CYS A 20 -6.58 -14.46 -5.17
CA CYS A 20 -6.54 -13.00 -5.32
C CYS A 20 -7.63 -12.30 -4.50
N SER A 21 -8.84 -12.86 -4.41
CA SER A 21 -9.91 -12.29 -3.58
C SER A 21 -9.58 -12.33 -2.08
N ILE A 22 -8.90 -13.39 -1.61
CA ILE A 22 -8.41 -13.50 -0.24
C ILE A 22 -7.27 -12.50 0.01
N MET A 23 -6.33 -12.39 -0.94
CA MET A 23 -5.19 -11.49 -0.87
C MET A 23 -5.66 -10.03 -0.78
N GLU A 24 -6.60 -9.60 -1.63
CA GLU A 24 -7.15 -8.25 -1.59
C GLU A 24 -7.81 -7.93 -0.25
N LEU A 25 -8.62 -8.84 0.31
CA LEU A 25 -9.24 -8.63 1.62
C LEU A 25 -8.22 -8.59 2.76
N SER A 26 -7.17 -9.41 2.66
CA SER A 26 -6.09 -9.44 3.64
C SER A 26 -5.32 -8.11 3.63
N ASP A 27 -5.05 -7.57 2.44
CA ASP A 27 -4.38 -6.28 2.26
C ASP A 27 -5.26 -5.11 2.75
N ASP A 28 -6.55 -5.09 2.40
CA ASP A 28 -7.50 -4.08 2.88
C ASP A 28 -7.59 -4.04 4.42
N ILE A 29 -7.61 -5.20 5.08
CA ILE A 29 -7.65 -5.30 6.56
C ILE A 29 -6.32 -4.88 7.17
N ALA A 30 -5.19 -5.34 6.63
CA ALA A 30 -3.86 -5.01 7.12
C ALA A 30 -3.61 -3.50 7.02
N TYR A 31 -3.83 -2.91 5.85
CA TYR A 31 -3.67 -1.48 5.62
C TYR A 31 -4.62 -0.65 6.49
N GLY A 32 -5.87 -1.08 6.67
CA GLY A 32 -6.82 -0.36 7.51
C GLY A 32 -6.47 -0.37 9.00
N ILE A 33 -6.00 -1.49 9.52
CA ILE A 33 -5.88 -1.71 10.97
C ILE A 33 -4.44 -1.69 11.48
N HIS A 34 -3.47 -2.25 10.76
CA HIS A 34 -2.06 -2.21 11.17
C HIS A 34 -1.45 -0.83 10.98
N ASP A 35 -1.73 -0.12 9.87
CA ASP A 35 -1.24 1.26 9.71
C ASP A 35 -1.83 2.19 10.78
N LEU A 36 -3.06 1.93 11.23
CA LEU A 36 -3.63 2.62 12.39
C LEU A 36 -2.84 2.33 13.67
N GLU A 37 -2.46 1.07 13.90
CA GLU A 37 -1.63 0.72 15.07
C GLU A 37 -0.32 1.49 15.06
N ASP A 38 0.39 1.51 13.92
CA ASP A 38 1.65 2.21 13.77
C ASP A 38 1.47 3.71 13.96
N ALA A 39 0.42 4.29 13.38
CA ALA A 39 0.10 5.70 13.56
C ALA A 39 -0.19 6.08 15.03
N ILE A 40 -0.83 5.21 15.80
CA ILE A 40 -1.06 5.42 17.24
C ILE A 40 0.28 5.30 17.99
N VAL A 41 1.10 4.30 17.68
CA VAL A 41 2.40 4.08 18.35
C VAL A 41 3.40 5.22 18.06
N MET A 42 3.31 5.82 16.88
CA MET A 42 4.13 6.96 16.46
C MET A 42 3.56 8.33 16.90
N ASP A 43 2.52 8.34 17.75
CA ASP A 43 1.83 9.57 18.20
C ASP A 43 1.37 10.48 17.05
N MET A 44 1.02 9.89 15.90
CA MET A 44 0.62 10.64 14.70
C MET A 44 -0.86 11.05 14.73
N VAL A 45 -1.66 10.37 15.53
CA VAL A 45 -3.12 10.52 15.63
C VAL A 45 -3.55 10.62 17.08
N ASP A 46 -4.70 11.24 17.31
CA ASP A 46 -5.24 11.39 18.66
C ASP A 46 -6.62 10.71 18.81
N LYS A 47 -6.96 10.44 20.07
CA LYS A 47 -8.18 9.74 20.44
C LYS A 47 -9.44 10.55 20.09
N HIS A 48 -9.41 11.87 20.23
CA HIS A 48 -10.56 12.72 19.94
C HIS A 48 -10.93 12.65 18.46
N HIS A 49 -9.98 12.87 17.55
CA HIS A 49 -10.28 12.74 16.12
C HIS A 49 -10.72 11.32 15.76
N PHE A 50 -10.15 10.28 16.39
CA PHE A 50 -10.60 8.91 16.16
C PHE A 50 -12.06 8.70 16.57
N ILE A 51 -12.50 9.30 17.68
CA ILE A 51 -13.89 9.23 18.12
C ILE A 51 -14.83 9.88 17.10
N ASP A 52 -14.46 11.05 16.58
CA ASP A 52 -15.27 11.80 15.64
C ASP A 52 -15.34 11.13 14.27
N ASP A 53 -14.20 10.66 13.76
CA ASP A 53 -14.05 10.19 12.39
C ASP A 53 -14.35 8.69 12.23
N VAL A 54 -14.20 7.89 13.30
CA VAL A 54 -14.34 6.42 13.28
C VAL A 54 -15.36 5.93 14.31
N THR A 55 -15.16 6.16 15.61
CA THR A 55 -15.99 5.53 16.66
C THR A 55 -17.46 5.90 16.53
N THR A 56 -17.78 7.19 16.38
CA THR A 56 -19.16 7.68 16.31
C THR A 56 -19.86 7.23 15.02
N PRO A 57 -19.27 7.40 13.82
CA PRO A 57 -19.87 6.89 12.58
C PRO A 57 -20.02 5.37 12.57
N LEU A 58 -19.04 4.62 13.09
CA LEU A 58 -19.11 3.16 13.13
C LEU A 58 -20.25 2.68 14.03
N LYS A 59 -20.50 3.37 15.15
CA LYS A 59 -21.62 3.05 16.04
C LYS A 59 -22.97 3.13 15.31
N ALA A 60 -23.11 4.08 14.37
CA ALA A 60 -24.31 4.27 13.57
C ALA A 60 -24.49 3.25 12.42
N LEU A 61 -23.45 2.46 12.09
CA LEU A 61 -23.51 1.43 11.05
C LEU A 61 -24.16 0.12 11.50
N GLU A 62 -24.41 -0.05 12.81
CA GLU A 62 -25.01 -1.26 13.40
C GLU A 62 -24.31 -2.57 12.99
N VAL A 63 -22.98 -2.53 12.89
CA VAL A 63 -22.15 -3.68 12.51
C VAL A 63 -22.16 -4.70 13.65
N PRO A 64 -22.52 -5.98 13.37
CA PRO A 64 -22.59 -7.02 14.39
C PRO A 64 -21.32 -7.09 15.23
N TRP A 65 -21.47 -7.09 16.56
CA TRP A 65 -20.42 -7.06 17.58
C TRP A 65 -19.56 -5.78 17.57
N LEU A 66 -19.12 -5.30 16.41
CA LEU A 66 -18.17 -4.20 16.30
C LEU A 66 -18.76 -2.88 16.78
N SER A 67 -19.99 -2.52 16.38
CA SER A 67 -20.62 -1.26 16.81
C SER A 67 -20.89 -1.20 18.31
N ASP A 68 -21.17 -2.35 18.95
CA ASP A 68 -21.35 -2.41 20.41
C ASP A 68 -20.03 -2.31 21.17
N ASN A 69 -18.94 -2.81 20.59
CA ASN A 69 -17.63 -2.88 21.24
C ASN A 69 -16.70 -1.72 20.88
N ILE A 70 -17.02 -0.90 19.88
CA ILE A 70 -16.09 0.10 19.33
C ILE A 70 -15.65 1.16 20.35
N GLU A 71 -16.50 1.57 21.29
CA GLU A 71 -16.10 2.52 22.34
C GLU A 71 -15.05 1.91 23.28
N THR A 72 -15.24 0.65 23.67
CA THR A 72 -14.28 -0.07 24.52
C THR A 72 -12.98 -0.33 23.76
N LEU A 73 -13.07 -0.71 22.48
CA LEU A 73 -11.91 -0.87 21.62
C LEU A 73 -11.15 0.45 21.45
N THR A 74 -11.85 1.57 21.25
CA THR A 74 -11.26 2.91 21.18
C THR A 74 -10.48 3.25 22.44
N ASN A 75 -11.05 2.97 23.63
CA ASN A 75 -10.35 3.19 24.88
C ASN A 75 -9.07 2.34 25.01
N LYS A 76 -9.12 1.08 24.58
CA LYS A 76 -7.97 0.16 24.61
C LYS A 76 -6.90 0.50 23.57
N LEU A 77 -7.30 0.92 22.37
CA LEU A 77 -6.39 1.35 21.30
C LEU A 77 -5.47 2.48 21.76
N PHE A 78 -6.06 3.49 22.41
CA PHE A 78 -5.34 4.66 22.93
C PHE A 78 -4.88 4.50 24.39
N SER A 79 -4.84 3.27 24.90
CA SER A 79 -4.27 3.00 26.23
C SER A 79 -2.75 3.13 26.20
N ALA A 80 -2.18 3.63 27.30
CA ALA A 80 -0.73 3.61 27.52
C ALA A 80 -0.20 2.17 27.69
N VAL A 81 -1.08 1.20 27.93
CA VAL A 81 -0.73 -0.19 28.19
C VAL A 81 -0.66 -0.98 26.88
N HIS A 82 0.56 -1.36 26.46
CA HIS A 82 0.81 -2.03 25.18
C HIS A 82 -0.07 -3.26 24.90
N HIS A 83 -0.30 -4.12 25.90
CA HIS A 83 -1.08 -5.34 25.69
C HIS A 83 -2.57 -5.05 25.48
N GLU A 84 -3.11 -3.95 26.03
CA GLU A 84 -4.50 -3.54 25.80
C GLU A 84 -4.70 -3.10 24.35
N ARG A 85 -3.78 -2.30 23.83
CA ARG A 85 -3.77 -1.88 22.42
C ARG A 85 -3.66 -3.08 21.48
N LYS A 86 -2.71 -3.98 21.72
CA LYS A 86 -2.55 -5.20 20.91
C LYS A 86 -3.80 -6.09 20.93
N ASN A 87 -4.44 -6.23 22.09
CA ASN A 87 -5.71 -6.95 22.20
C ASN A 87 -6.84 -6.27 21.41
N ALA A 88 -6.91 -4.94 21.39
CA ALA A 88 -7.89 -4.21 20.61
C ALA A 88 -7.67 -4.37 19.10
N ILE A 89 -6.42 -4.27 18.64
CA ILE A 89 -6.03 -4.53 17.25
C ILE A 89 -6.38 -5.95 16.84
N GLY A 90 -6.01 -6.95 17.64
CA GLY A 90 -6.37 -8.35 17.37
C GLY A 90 -7.87 -8.58 17.31
N ALA A 91 -8.64 -7.92 18.18
CA ALA A 91 -10.10 -8.03 18.17
C ALA A 91 -10.73 -7.37 16.92
N LEU A 92 -10.20 -6.23 16.46
CA LEU A 92 -10.61 -5.59 15.21
C LEU A 92 -10.33 -6.48 14.00
N VAL A 93 -9.08 -6.95 13.87
CA VAL A 93 -8.68 -7.85 12.77
C VAL A 93 -9.54 -9.11 12.76
N ASN A 94 -9.74 -9.74 13.92
CA ASN A 94 -10.60 -10.92 14.04
C ASN A 94 -12.05 -10.62 13.64
N SER A 95 -12.60 -9.46 14.02
CA SER A 95 -13.95 -9.05 13.64
C SER A 95 -14.13 -8.94 12.13
N PHE A 96 -13.13 -8.43 11.40
CA PHE A 96 -13.21 -8.33 9.94
C PHE A 96 -13.01 -9.69 9.26
N ILE A 97 -12.04 -10.50 9.71
CA ILE A 97 -11.76 -11.81 9.13
C ILE A 97 -12.96 -12.74 9.30
N THR A 98 -13.56 -12.79 10.48
CA THR A 98 -14.69 -13.69 10.77
C THR A 98 -15.98 -13.30 10.07
N ALA A 99 -16.08 -12.08 9.57
CA ALA A 99 -17.22 -11.62 8.77
C ALA A 99 -17.12 -12.01 7.28
N ILE A 100 -15.97 -12.49 6.81
CA ILE A 100 -15.77 -12.83 5.40
C ILE A 100 -16.66 -14.02 5.00
N GLU A 101 -17.36 -13.85 3.88
CA GLU A 101 -18.19 -14.87 3.26
C GLU A 101 -17.54 -15.40 1.99
N ILE A 102 -17.81 -16.65 1.62
CA ILE A 102 -17.42 -17.21 0.32
C ILE A 102 -18.66 -17.21 -0.57
N LYS A 103 -18.59 -16.53 -1.70
CA LYS A 103 -19.68 -16.46 -2.69
C LYS A 103 -19.26 -17.07 -4.02
N GLY A 104 -20.23 -17.71 -4.68
CA GLY A 104 -20.06 -18.20 -6.04
C GLY A 104 -19.95 -17.05 -7.04
N VAL A 105 -19.13 -17.24 -8.07
CA VAL A 105 -18.98 -16.33 -9.21
C VAL A 105 -19.58 -17.00 -10.43
N GLU A 106 -20.50 -16.33 -11.10
CA GLU A 106 -21.13 -16.86 -12.32
C GLU A 106 -20.14 -16.90 -13.49
N GLY A 107 -20.30 -17.89 -14.37
CA GLY A 107 -19.53 -17.99 -15.61
C GLY A 107 -18.22 -18.78 -15.51
N PHE A 108 -17.93 -19.41 -14.38
CA PHE A 108 -16.75 -20.26 -14.20
C PHE A 108 -17.07 -21.57 -13.50
N ASP A 109 -16.68 -22.69 -14.12
CA ASP A 109 -16.76 -24.01 -13.50
C ASP A 109 -15.50 -24.36 -12.69
N HIS A 110 -14.37 -23.71 -12.99
CA HIS A 110 -13.09 -24.03 -12.36
C HIS A 110 -13.06 -23.48 -10.92
N PRO A 111 -12.73 -24.29 -9.89
CA PRO A 111 -12.77 -23.86 -8.48
C PRO A 111 -11.96 -22.60 -8.17
N LEU A 112 -10.83 -22.38 -8.86
CA LEU A 112 -10.01 -21.17 -8.70
C LEU A 112 -10.72 -19.87 -9.12
N LEU A 113 -11.78 -19.95 -9.93
CA LEU A 113 -12.51 -18.79 -10.45
C LEU A 113 -13.99 -18.80 -10.05
N ALA A 114 -14.53 -19.96 -9.67
CA ALA A 114 -15.93 -20.15 -9.30
C ALA A 114 -16.30 -19.54 -7.93
N PHE A 115 -15.33 -19.09 -7.14
CA PHE A 115 -15.55 -18.54 -5.81
C PHE A 115 -14.72 -17.29 -5.56
N ASN A 116 -15.29 -16.35 -4.81
CA ASN A 116 -14.58 -15.19 -4.27
C ASN A 116 -14.89 -15.08 -2.76
N ALA A 117 -13.85 -14.77 -1.98
CA ALA A 117 -14.01 -14.27 -0.63
C ALA A 117 -14.53 -12.82 -0.72
N VAL A 118 -15.54 -12.49 0.07
CA VAL A 118 -16.19 -11.18 0.06
C VAL A 118 -16.45 -10.70 1.47
N MET A 119 -16.31 -9.39 1.69
CA MET A 119 -16.70 -8.73 2.93
C MET A 119 -18.14 -8.23 2.81
N PRO A 120 -19.01 -8.47 3.81
CA PRO A 120 -20.34 -7.87 3.84
C PRO A 120 -20.28 -6.35 3.82
N GLU A 121 -21.26 -5.71 3.17
CA GLU A 121 -21.27 -4.26 2.93
C GLU A 121 -21.09 -3.42 4.20
N GLN A 122 -21.76 -3.78 5.29
CA GLN A 122 -21.63 -3.07 6.58
C GLN A 122 -20.20 -3.14 7.15
N PHE A 123 -19.54 -4.29 7.04
CA PHE A 123 -18.13 -4.45 7.46
C PHE A 123 -17.19 -3.71 6.51
N ALA A 124 -17.46 -3.71 5.21
CA ALA A 124 -16.66 -2.95 4.24
C ALA A 124 -16.74 -1.44 4.51
N GLN A 125 -17.93 -0.92 4.81
CA GLN A 125 -18.14 0.47 5.22
C GLN A 125 -17.41 0.79 6.53
N ALA A 126 -17.45 -0.12 7.51
CA ALA A 126 -16.71 0.05 8.75
C ALA A 126 -15.20 0.11 8.50
N LEU A 127 -14.64 -0.83 7.73
CA LEU A 127 -13.21 -0.85 7.38
C LEU A 127 -12.79 0.43 6.63
N GLU A 128 -13.66 0.94 5.75
CA GLU A 128 -13.43 2.19 5.04
C GLU A 128 -13.31 3.40 5.99
N LEU A 129 -14.00 3.42 7.13
CA LEU A 129 -13.81 4.48 8.14
C LEU A 129 -12.38 4.49 8.67
N PHE A 130 -11.82 3.31 8.98
CA PHE A 130 -10.43 3.18 9.44
C PHE A 130 -9.44 3.62 8.36
N LYS A 131 -9.59 3.11 7.13
CA LYS A 131 -8.73 3.49 6.00
C LYS A 131 -8.77 4.99 5.73
N ARG A 132 -9.96 5.60 5.74
CA ARG A 132 -10.13 7.05 5.55
C ARG A 132 -9.50 7.86 6.68
N PHE A 133 -9.59 7.38 7.91
CA PHE A 133 -8.95 8.03 9.05
C PHE A 133 -7.42 8.02 8.90
N VAL A 134 -6.82 6.85 8.63
CA VAL A 134 -5.37 6.73 8.38
C VAL A 134 -4.96 7.62 7.21
N PHE A 135 -5.70 7.57 6.09
CA PHE A 135 -5.40 8.39 4.93
C PHE A 135 -5.36 9.89 5.27
N ASN A 136 -6.40 10.40 5.93
CA ASN A 136 -6.51 11.82 6.23
C ASN A 136 -5.56 12.30 7.33
N LYS A 137 -5.31 11.48 8.35
CA LYS A 137 -4.55 11.88 9.54
C LYS A 137 -3.09 11.48 9.52
N VAL A 138 -2.70 10.54 8.65
CA VAL A 138 -1.34 10.01 8.57
C VAL A 138 -0.75 10.32 7.19
N ILE A 139 -1.36 9.78 6.13
CA ILE A 139 -0.78 9.80 4.78
C ILE A 139 -0.74 11.21 4.22
N ARG A 140 -1.83 11.98 4.41
CA ARG A 140 -1.92 13.37 3.94
C ARG A 140 -1.16 14.39 4.80
N ARG A 141 -0.43 13.98 5.84
CA ARG A 141 0.33 14.93 6.65
C ARG A 141 1.46 15.56 5.82
N PRO A 142 1.78 16.85 6.03
CA PRO A 142 2.79 17.54 5.22
C PRO A 142 4.19 16.91 5.26
N ASP A 143 4.60 16.35 6.39
CA ASP A 143 5.88 15.65 6.56
C ASP A 143 5.95 14.37 5.72
N VAL A 144 4.89 13.56 5.75
CA VAL A 144 4.77 12.34 4.92
C VAL A 144 4.69 12.68 3.43
N GLN A 145 3.87 13.67 3.06
CA GLN A 145 3.73 14.12 1.68
C GLN A 145 5.03 14.72 1.12
N LEU A 146 5.83 15.41 1.96
CA LEU A 146 7.14 15.91 1.56
C LEU A 146 8.13 14.77 1.30
N LEU A 147 8.07 13.69 2.09
CA LEU A 147 8.88 12.49 1.87
C LEU A 147 8.49 11.81 0.56
N GLU A 148 7.18 11.62 0.31
CA GLU A 148 6.66 11.07 -0.94
C GLU A 148 7.11 11.88 -2.15
N TYR A 149 6.98 13.22 -2.10
CA TYR A 149 7.43 14.12 -3.16
C TYR A 149 8.93 13.98 -3.47
N LYS A 150 9.77 13.88 -2.42
CA LYS A 150 11.21 13.67 -2.61
C LYS A 150 11.51 12.32 -3.25
N GLY A 151 10.81 11.26 -2.85
CA GLY A 151 10.95 9.94 -3.46
C GLY A 151 10.55 9.95 -4.94
N GLN A 152 9.44 10.60 -5.28
CA GLN A 152 9.00 10.77 -6.67
C GLN A 152 10.05 11.49 -7.52
N LEU A 153 10.63 12.58 -7.00
CA LEU A 153 11.70 13.31 -7.68
C LEU A 153 12.92 12.42 -7.92
N VAL A 154 13.37 11.65 -6.91
CA VAL A 154 14.50 10.73 -7.04
C VAL A 154 14.23 9.71 -8.15
N VAL A 155 13.06 9.07 -8.16
CA VAL A 155 12.69 8.06 -9.17
C VAL A 155 12.64 8.67 -10.57
N MET A 156 12.03 9.85 -10.72
CA MET A 156 11.89 10.55 -12.00
C MET A 156 13.25 10.93 -12.59
N GLU A 157 14.10 11.61 -11.80
CA GLU A 157 15.41 12.07 -12.25
C GLU A 157 16.35 10.90 -12.56
N LEU A 158 16.32 9.82 -11.76
CA LEU A 158 17.07 8.60 -12.07
C LEU A 158 16.58 7.97 -13.39
N PHE A 159 15.28 7.90 -13.60
CA PHE A 159 14.71 7.36 -14.85
C PHE A 159 15.14 8.21 -16.05
N GLU A 160 15.04 9.53 -15.96
CA GLU A 160 15.45 10.45 -17.02
C GLU A 160 16.94 10.36 -17.32
N ALA A 161 17.80 10.32 -16.29
CA ALA A 161 19.23 10.14 -16.46
C ALA A 161 19.53 8.83 -17.20
N PHE A 162 19.00 7.70 -16.74
CA PHE A 162 19.23 6.41 -17.40
C PHE A 162 18.66 6.35 -18.81
N ALA A 163 17.49 6.95 -19.06
CA ALA A 163 16.91 7.01 -20.39
C ALA A 163 17.74 7.86 -21.37
N SER A 164 18.45 8.89 -20.86
CA SER A 164 19.26 9.80 -21.68
C SER A 164 20.57 9.19 -22.17
N ASP A 165 21.24 8.38 -21.36
CA ASP A 165 22.50 7.70 -21.73
C ASP A 165 22.59 6.29 -21.12
N PRO A 166 21.76 5.33 -21.59
CA PRO A 166 21.64 4.00 -20.98
C PRO A 166 22.94 3.19 -21.02
N ASP A 167 23.68 3.26 -22.14
CA ASP A 167 24.93 2.50 -22.33
C ASP A 167 26.08 2.97 -21.42
N ARG A 168 26.04 4.21 -20.95
CA ARG A 168 27.06 4.76 -20.06
C ARG A 168 26.69 4.65 -18.59
N LEU A 169 25.42 4.89 -18.26
CA LEU A 169 24.99 5.10 -16.87
C LEU A 169 24.47 3.83 -16.21
N LEU A 170 23.89 2.89 -16.96
CA LEU A 170 23.41 1.64 -16.38
C LEU A 170 24.58 0.72 -16.00
N PRO A 171 24.43 -0.14 -14.98
CA PRO A 171 25.34 -1.25 -14.76
C PRO A 171 25.35 -2.24 -15.94
N GLU A 172 26.49 -2.89 -16.18
CA GLU A 172 26.71 -3.75 -17.36
C GLU A 172 25.63 -4.82 -17.56
N ASN A 173 25.20 -5.49 -16.48
CA ASN A 173 24.16 -6.52 -16.53
C ASN A 173 22.81 -5.95 -17.01
N THR A 174 22.44 -4.75 -16.56
CA THR A 174 21.23 -4.05 -16.98
C THR A 174 21.35 -3.52 -18.40
N GLN A 175 22.53 -3.02 -18.81
CA GLN A 175 22.78 -2.61 -20.20
C GLN A 175 22.53 -3.74 -21.20
N VAL A 176 23.04 -4.95 -20.91
CA VAL A 176 22.84 -6.12 -21.78
C VAL A 176 21.34 -6.45 -21.92
N ARG A 177 20.60 -6.43 -20.81
CA ARG A 177 19.15 -6.63 -20.81
C ARG A 177 18.42 -5.53 -21.59
N TRP A 178 18.83 -4.28 -21.41
CA TRP A 178 18.26 -3.11 -22.07
C TRP A 178 18.47 -3.18 -23.58
N ARG A 179 19.71 -3.39 -24.06
CA ARG A 179 20.02 -3.52 -25.49
C ARG A 179 19.18 -4.62 -26.16
N LYS A 180 19.06 -5.78 -25.51
CA LYS A 180 18.21 -6.88 -26.00
C LYS A 180 16.72 -6.50 -26.03
N ALA A 181 16.23 -5.78 -25.02
CA ALA A 181 14.83 -5.37 -24.97
C ALA A 181 14.50 -4.27 -26.00
N CYS A 182 15.46 -3.43 -26.39
CA CYS A 182 15.30 -2.43 -27.44
C CYS A 182 14.96 -3.05 -28.81
N GLU A 183 15.39 -4.29 -29.09
CA GLU A 183 15.01 -5.02 -30.31
C GLU A 183 13.48 -5.19 -30.45
N ASN A 184 12.74 -5.12 -29.34
CA ASN A 184 11.28 -5.25 -29.28
C ASN A 184 10.59 -3.99 -28.73
N ASP A 185 11.23 -2.81 -28.86
CA ASP A 185 10.72 -1.53 -28.35
C ASP A 185 10.38 -1.53 -26.84
N ASN A 186 11.09 -2.36 -26.06
CA ASN A 186 10.80 -2.59 -24.65
C ASN A 186 11.95 -2.15 -23.71
N GLY A 187 12.88 -1.34 -24.22
CA GLY A 187 14.02 -0.84 -23.45
C GLY A 187 13.59 -0.07 -22.20
N MET A 188 12.56 0.76 -22.30
CA MET A 188 12.05 1.56 -21.17
C MET A 188 11.49 0.70 -20.03
N ARG A 189 10.93 -0.48 -20.33
CA ARG A 189 10.51 -1.44 -19.31
C ARG A 189 11.70 -1.93 -18.50
N VAL A 190 12.85 -2.20 -19.13
CA VAL A 190 14.06 -2.64 -18.41
C VAL A 190 14.57 -1.55 -17.46
N LEU A 191 14.46 -0.28 -17.84
CA LEU A 191 14.78 0.84 -16.95
C LEU A 191 13.83 0.88 -15.76
N ALA A 192 12.53 0.77 -16.01
CA ALA A 192 11.52 0.75 -14.95
C ALA A 192 11.73 -0.43 -13.99
N ASP A 193 12.00 -1.62 -14.51
CA ASP A 193 12.28 -2.82 -13.71
C ASP A 193 13.54 -2.62 -12.86
N TYR A 194 14.60 -2.03 -13.42
CA TYR A 194 15.85 -1.74 -12.71
C TYR A 194 15.63 -0.76 -11.55
N ILE A 195 14.89 0.33 -11.79
CA ILE A 195 14.60 1.33 -10.74
C ILE A 195 13.64 0.77 -9.69
N SER A 196 12.61 0.02 -10.09
CA SER A 196 11.68 -0.60 -9.15
C SER A 196 12.31 -1.68 -8.26
N GLY A 197 13.46 -2.23 -8.69
CA GLY A 197 14.25 -3.16 -7.90
C GLY A 197 15.18 -2.50 -6.88
N MET A 198 15.25 -1.17 -6.83
CA MET A 198 16.08 -0.43 -5.87
C MET A 198 15.39 -0.30 -4.51
N THR A 199 16.18 -0.35 -3.45
CA THR A 199 15.72 0.13 -2.13
C THR A 199 15.83 1.65 -2.05
N ASP A 200 15.05 2.27 -1.17
CA ASP A 200 15.10 3.73 -0.94
C ASP A 200 16.51 4.24 -0.64
N GLU A 201 17.28 3.49 0.17
CA GLU A 201 18.65 3.83 0.53
C GLU A 201 19.60 3.74 -0.67
N PHE A 202 19.43 2.72 -1.52
CA PHE A 202 20.24 2.58 -2.74
C PHE A 202 19.90 3.70 -3.73
N ALA A 203 18.62 3.95 -3.99
CA ALA A 203 18.16 5.00 -4.89
C ALA A 203 18.65 6.39 -4.44
N SER A 204 18.56 6.70 -3.15
CA SER A 204 19.02 7.97 -2.57
C SER A 204 20.53 8.17 -2.70
N ARG A 205 21.32 7.12 -2.46
CA ARG A 205 22.78 7.15 -2.64
C ARG A 205 23.16 7.35 -4.11
N LEU A 206 22.55 6.57 -4.99
CA LEU A 206 22.77 6.65 -6.43
C LEU A 206 22.42 8.04 -6.97
N TYR A 207 21.27 8.58 -6.59
CA TYR A 207 20.86 9.94 -6.93
C TYR A 207 21.89 10.98 -6.45
N SER A 208 22.36 10.86 -5.21
CA SER A 208 23.40 11.75 -4.68
C SER A 208 24.69 11.66 -5.50
N ASN A 209 25.11 10.46 -5.90
CA ASN A 209 26.33 10.25 -6.68
C ASN A 209 26.23 10.81 -8.11
N ILE A 210 25.08 10.67 -8.76
CA ILE A 210 24.87 11.16 -10.13
C ILE A 210 24.73 12.69 -10.16
N PHE A 211 23.97 13.26 -9.22
CA PHE A 211 23.56 14.66 -9.27
C PHE A 211 24.30 15.60 -8.30
N SER A 212 25.04 15.08 -7.31
CA SER A 212 25.82 15.90 -6.36
C SER A 212 27.34 15.76 -6.57
N PRO A 213 28.02 16.79 -7.11
CA PRO A 213 29.45 16.72 -7.47
C PRO A 213 30.44 16.65 -6.28
N LYS A 214 30.00 16.69 -5.02
CA LYS A 214 30.88 16.77 -3.82
C LYS A 214 31.30 15.41 -3.23
N GLN A 215 30.79 14.28 -3.74
CA GLN A 215 31.13 12.93 -3.26
C GLN A 215 31.92 12.09 -4.28
N GLY A 216 32.59 12.73 -5.26
CA GLY A 216 33.33 12.02 -6.30
C GLY A 216 34.69 11.49 -5.85
N GLY A 217 34.73 10.30 -5.25
CA GLY A 217 35.92 9.45 -5.20
C GLY A 217 35.68 8.18 -6.01
N ILE A 218 36.70 7.67 -6.72
CA ILE A 218 36.63 6.48 -7.61
C ILE A 218 36.25 5.17 -6.86
N GLN A 219 35.94 5.23 -5.56
CA GLN A 219 35.60 4.09 -4.72
C GLN A 219 34.10 3.76 -4.60
N ASP A 220 33.21 4.58 -5.16
CA ASP A 220 31.77 4.27 -5.18
C ASP A 220 31.41 3.39 -6.37
N SER A 221 31.84 2.12 -6.30
CA SER A 221 31.53 1.11 -7.30
C SER A 221 30.03 0.77 -7.32
N LEU A 222 29.40 0.94 -8.48
CA LEU A 222 28.03 0.52 -8.84
C LEU A 222 27.84 -1.01 -8.90
N HIS A 223 28.40 -1.74 -7.94
CA HIS A 223 28.23 -3.19 -7.85
C HIS A 223 27.22 -3.54 -6.76
N MET A 224 26.26 -4.39 -7.13
CA MET A 224 25.60 -5.30 -6.18
C MET A 224 26.56 -6.44 -5.86
#